data_AF-A0A852GGQ4-F1
#
_entry.id   AF-A0A852GGQ4-F1
#
_cell.length_a   1.000
_cell.length_b   1.000
_cell.length_c   1.000
_cell.angle_alpha   90.00
_cell.angle_beta   90.00
_cell.angle_gamma   90.00
#
_symmetry.space_group_name_H-M   'P 1'
#
loop_
_entity.id
_entity.type
_entity.pdbx_description
1 polymer ?
#
loop_
_entity_poly.entity_id
_entity_poly.type
_entity_poly.pdbx_seq_one_letter_code
_entity_poly.pdbx_strand_id
1 'polypeptide(L)'
;DFFIFLFSSLNRPFGSGIITPSGILLNSQMLDFSWQNKTMNYSIPRPQNLIQPRKRPLSFLLPTIVRPSEGMCGTYLCLGANNGDRALSSIVQV
;
A
#
# COMPACT_ATOMS: atom_id res chain seq x y z
N ASP A 1 -24.60 9.16 -8.43
CA ASP A 1 -23.94 7.89 -8.07
C ASP A 1 -22.68 8.16 -7.28
N PHE A 2 -22.44 7.38 -6.23
CA PHE A 2 -21.23 7.47 -5.41
C PHE A 2 -20.41 6.20 -5.60
N PHE A 3 -19.13 6.37 -5.95
CA PHE A 3 -18.18 5.28 -6.05
C PHE A 3 -17.19 5.40 -4.90
N ILE A 4 -17.00 4.30 -4.17
CA ILE A 4 -16.07 4.21 -3.06
C ILE A 4 -15.21 2.98 -3.30
N PHE A 5 -13.89 3.16 -3.32
CA PHE A 5 -12.93 2.06 -3.37
C PHE A 5 -12.01 2.16 -2.15
N LEU A 6 -11.94 1.08 -1.38
CA LEU A 6 -11.16 0.98 -0.16
C LEU A 6 -10.09 -0.09 -0.34
N PHE A 7 -8.85 0.23 0.07
CA PHE A 7 -7.75 -0.72 0.13
C PHE A 7 -7.18 -0.73 1.54
N SER A 8 -6.99 -1.92 2.12
CA SER A 8 -6.39 -2.10 3.45
C SER A 8 -5.33 -3.21 3.43
N SER A 9 -4.31 -3.09 4.28
CA SER A 9 -3.21 -4.06 4.37
C SER A 9 -2.58 -4.09 5.77
N LEU A 10 -2.11 -5.28 6.18
CA LEU A 10 -1.25 -5.47 7.35
C LEU A 10 0.25 -5.42 7.01
N ASN A 11 0.59 -5.10 5.75
CA ASN A 11 1.89 -5.26 5.10
C ASN A 11 2.14 -6.70 4.64
N ARG A 12 2.66 -7.53 5.55
CA ARG A 12 3.00 -8.92 5.28
C ARG A 12 1.82 -9.85 5.62
N PRO A 13 1.81 -11.10 5.12
CA PRO A 13 0.91 -12.13 5.63
C PRO A 13 1.02 -12.20 7.16
N PHE A 14 -0.12 -12.11 7.84
CA PHE A 14 -0.20 -12.03 9.31
C PHE A 14 0.44 -10.80 9.97
N GLY A 15 0.70 -9.72 9.22
CA GLY A 15 1.20 -8.47 9.76
C GLY A 15 2.55 -8.62 10.47
N SER A 16 2.59 -8.26 11.75
CA SER A 16 3.78 -8.47 12.61
C SER A 16 3.82 -9.86 13.25
N GLY A 17 2.73 -10.64 13.17
CA GLY A 17 2.56 -11.88 13.94
C GLY A 17 2.24 -11.65 15.42
N ILE A 18 2.05 -10.40 15.86
CA ILE A 18 1.79 -10.04 17.26
C ILE A 18 0.31 -9.71 17.45
N ILE A 19 -0.36 -10.44 18.35
CA ILE A 19 -1.77 -10.23 18.71
C ILE A 19 -1.83 -9.59 20.11
N THR A 20 -2.62 -8.53 20.26
CA THR A 20 -2.86 -7.90 21.58
C THR A 20 -3.73 -8.80 22.45
N PRO A 21 -3.75 -8.61 23.79
CA PRO A 21 -4.67 -9.36 24.67
C PRO A 21 -6.16 -9.19 24.29
N SER A 22 -6.51 -8.08 23.63
CA SER A 22 -7.86 -7.83 23.09
C SER A 22 -8.15 -8.53 21.77
N GLY A 23 -7.19 -9.24 21.18
CA GLY A 23 -7.35 -9.97 19.92
C GLY A 23 -7.02 -9.17 18.65
N ILE A 24 -6.40 -7.99 18.77
CA ILE A 24 -6.04 -7.17 17.59
C ILE A 24 -4.68 -7.62 17.06
N LEU A 25 -4.64 -8.03 15.78
CA LEU A 25 -3.40 -8.32 15.08
C LEU A 25 -2.72 -7.03 14.62
N LEU A 26 -1.48 -6.81 15.08
CA LEU A 26 -0.72 -5.61 14.74
C LEU A 26 -0.13 -5.70 13.32
N ASN A 27 -0.11 -4.56 12.62
CA ASN A 27 0.52 -4.46 11.30
C ASN A 27 2.05 -4.55 11.39
N SER A 28 2.70 -4.85 10.28
CA SER A 28 4.16 -4.72 10.10
C SER A 28 4.52 -3.54 9.18
N GLN A 29 3.71 -2.47 9.20
CA GLN A 29 3.85 -1.33 8.27
C GLN A 29 5.11 -0.49 8.51
N MET A 30 5.72 -0.60 9.70
CA MET A 30 7.04 -0.04 9.95
C MET A 30 8.09 -0.57 8.98
N LEU A 31 7.88 -1.75 8.39
CA LEU A 31 8.82 -2.35 7.45
C LEU A 31 8.88 -1.66 6.08
N ASP A 32 7.90 -0.80 5.77
CA ASP A 32 7.85 -0.09 4.49
C ASP A 32 8.69 1.19 4.48
N PHE A 33 9.19 1.64 5.63
CA PHE A 33 10.17 2.71 5.68
C PHE A 33 11.53 2.24 5.16
N SER A 34 12.30 3.20 4.66
CA SER A 34 13.73 3.01 4.44
C SER A 34 14.49 3.20 5.76
N TRP A 35 15.36 2.26 6.11
CA TRP A 35 16.37 2.43 7.15
C TRP A 35 17.64 1.69 6.78
N GLN A 36 18.77 2.07 7.37
CA GLN A 36 20.03 1.33 7.21
C GLN A 36 19.95 0.02 7.97
N ASN A 37 19.67 -1.07 7.26
CA ASN A 37 19.68 -2.39 7.84
C ASN A 37 21.13 -2.88 7.91
N LYS A 38 21.65 -3.17 9.12
CA LYS A 38 23.02 -3.70 9.30
C LYS A 38 23.24 -5.06 8.62
N THR A 39 22.16 -5.74 8.21
CA THR A 39 22.17 -7.10 7.64
C THR A 39 21.97 -7.15 6.12
N MET A 40 21.52 -6.06 5.48
CA MET A 40 21.36 -6.01 4.01
C MET A 40 22.30 -4.96 3.42
N ASN A 41 23.44 -5.44 2.93
CA ASN A 41 24.56 -4.65 2.40
C ASN A 41 24.28 -3.81 1.13
N TYR A 42 23.04 -3.63 0.66
CA TYR A 42 22.84 -3.20 -0.74
C TYR A 42 21.71 -2.22 -1.06
N SER A 43 21.05 -1.61 -0.08
CA SER A 43 20.05 -0.59 -0.38
C SER A 43 20.46 0.75 0.23
N ILE A 44 20.96 1.65 -0.62
CA ILE A 44 21.09 3.08 -0.30
C ILE A 44 19.72 3.53 0.20
N PRO A 45 19.61 4.02 1.44
CA PRO A 45 18.32 4.36 2.00
C PRO A 45 17.71 5.52 1.20
N ARG A 46 16.42 5.41 0.85
CA ARG A 46 15.70 6.48 0.17
C ARG A 46 15.45 7.60 1.19
N PRO A 47 16.10 8.78 1.08
CA PRO A 47 16.04 9.81 2.11
C PRO A 47 14.60 10.30 2.34
N GLN A 48 13.77 10.30 1.30
CA GLN A 48 12.36 10.71 1.38
C GLN A 48 11.52 9.73 2.21
N ASN A 49 11.93 8.48 2.36
CA ASN A 49 11.17 7.43 3.05
C ASN A 49 11.86 6.98 4.36
N LEU A 50 12.71 7.81 4.97
CA LEU A 50 13.27 7.52 6.29
C LEU A 50 12.21 7.56 7.40
N ILE A 51 12.42 6.75 8.44
CA ILE A 51 11.57 6.70 9.66
C ILE A 51 11.63 8.05 10.39
N GLN A 52 10.48 8.60 10.72
CA GLN A 52 10.33 9.76 11.59
C GLN A 52 9.05 9.63 12.44
N PRO A 53 9.02 10.16 13.67
CA PRO A 53 7.80 10.15 14.49
C PRO A 53 6.61 10.76 13.74
N ARG A 54 5.45 10.10 13.82
CA ARG A 54 4.18 10.48 13.15
C ARG A 54 4.20 10.52 11.61
N LYS A 55 5.33 10.23 10.97
CA LYS A 55 5.41 10.10 9.51
C LYS A 55 4.69 8.81 9.07
N ARG A 56 4.12 8.83 7.87
CA ARG A 56 3.55 7.63 7.23
C ARG A 56 4.57 7.02 6.25
N PRO A 57 4.69 5.68 6.19
CA PRO A 57 5.55 5.04 5.22
C PRO A 57 5.01 5.24 3.81
N LEU A 58 5.90 5.23 2.82
CA LEU A 58 5.51 5.15 1.42
C LEU A 58 4.77 3.83 1.17
N SER A 59 3.69 3.89 0.39
CA SER A 59 2.81 2.75 0.14
C SER A 59 2.58 2.53 -1.36
N PHE A 60 2.42 1.28 -1.76
CA PHE A 60 2.01 0.90 -3.12
C PHE A 60 0.51 0.58 -3.22
N LEU A 61 -0.27 0.94 -2.20
CA LEU A 61 -1.72 0.83 -2.24
C LEU A 61 -2.28 1.94 -3.13
N LEU A 62 -2.78 1.56 -4.31
CA LEU A 62 -3.25 2.48 -5.34
C LEU A 62 -4.74 2.26 -5.64
N PRO A 63 -5.64 2.73 -4.76
CA PRO A 63 -7.06 2.70 -5.01
C PRO A 63 -7.45 3.58 -6.19
N THR A 64 -7.92 2.99 -7.29
CA THR A 64 -8.15 3.69 -8.56
C THR A 64 -9.57 3.50 -9.06
N ILE A 65 -10.26 4.59 -9.38
CA ILE A 65 -11.59 4.58 -9.99
C ILE A 65 -11.48 5.23 -11.38
N VAL A 66 -11.94 4.53 -12.41
CA VAL A 66 -11.98 5.02 -13.79
C VAL A 66 -13.45 5.26 -14.16
N ARG A 67 -13.71 6.39 -14.81
CA ARG A 67 -15.03 6.76 -15.32
C ARG A 67 -14.92 7.27 -16.76
N PRO A 68 -16.01 7.22 -17.55
CA PRO A 68 -16.04 7.84 -18.87
C PRO A 68 -15.64 9.32 -18.80
N SER A 69 -14.85 9.79 -19.76
CA SER A 69 -14.46 11.20 -19.87
C SER A 69 -15.62 12.08 -20.30
N GLU A 70 -16.53 11.54 -21.11
CA GLU A 70 -17.71 12.23 -21.64
C GLU A 70 -18.98 11.41 -21.40
N GLY A 71 -20.03 12.09 -20.94
CA GLY A 71 -21.31 11.47 -20.60
C GLY A 71 -21.29 10.66 -19.30
N MET A 72 -22.47 10.21 -18.88
CA MET A 72 -22.65 9.27 -17.75
C MET A 72 -22.92 7.83 -18.22
N CYS A 73 -23.00 7.61 -19.54
CA CYS A 73 -23.18 6.30 -20.13
C CYS A 73 -21.81 5.77 -20.57
N GLY A 74 -21.34 4.71 -19.92
CA GLY A 74 -20.08 4.05 -20.27
C GLY A 74 -19.57 3.15 -19.16
N THR A 75 -18.35 2.63 -19.32
CA THR A 75 -17.75 1.69 -18.37
C THR A 75 -17.12 2.42 -17.19
N TYR A 76 -17.50 2.01 -15.99
CA TYR A 76 -16.88 2.43 -14.74
C TYR A 76 -16.03 1.27 -14.22
N LEU A 77 -14.82 1.57 -13.75
CA LEU A 77 -13.91 0.57 -13.18
C LEU A 77 -13.50 1.00 -11.78
N CYS A 78 -13.40 0.04 -10.87
CA CYS A 78 -12.76 0.20 -9.57
C CYS A 78 -11.64 -0.84 -9.50
N LEU A 79 -10.40 -0.37 -9.46
CA LEU A 79 -9.19 -1.17 -9.63
C LEU A 79 -8.26 -0.99 -8.44
N GLY A 80 -7.57 -2.07 -8.11
CA GLY A 80 -6.48 -2.11 -7.16
C GLY A 80 -5.68 -3.38 -7.35
N ALA A 81 -4.44 -3.39 -6.88
CA ALA A 81 -3.57 -4.56 -6.95
C ALA A 81 -2.80 -4.73 -5.65
N ASN A 82 -2.48 -5.98 -5.34
CA ASN A 82 -1.64 -6.34 -4.21
C ASN A 82 -0.42 -7.08 -4.73
N ASN A 83 0.74 -6.42 -4.79
CA ASN A 83 2.03 -7.08 -5.03
C ASN A 83 3.23 -6.14 -4.79
N GLY A 84 3.15 -5.28 -3.78
CA GLY A 84 4.20 -4.28 -3.51
C GLY A 84 4.52 -3.41 -4.73
N ASP A 85 5.76 -3.47 -5.20
CA ASP A 85 6.29 -2.68 -6.32
C ASP A 85 5.60 -2.95 -7.67
N ARG A 86 5.00 -4.13 -7.87
CA ARG A 86 4.26 -4.47 -9.10
C ARG A 86 2.80 -4.03 -9.10
N ALA A 87 2.31 -3.42 -8.03
CA ALA A 87 0.91 -3.01 -7.93
C ALA A 87 0.54 -2.03 -9.05
N LEU A 88 1.40 -1.03 -9.32
CA LEU A 88 1.15 -0.02 -10.35
C LEU A 88 1.02 -0.63 -11.75
N SER A 89 2.00 -1.44 -12.17
CA SER A 89 1.96 -2.08 -13.50
C SER A 89 0.77 -3.01 -13.66
N SER A 90 0.39 -3.70 -12.57
CA SER A 90 -0.77 -4.61 -12.58
C SER A 90 -2.08 -3.85 -12.76
N ILE A 91 -2.23 -2.67 -12.14
CA ILE A 91 -3.42 -1.82 -12.32
C ILE A 91 -3.48 -1.27 -13.75
N VAL A 92 -2.35 -0.84 -14.31
CA VAL A 92 -2.29 -0.27 -15.67
C VAL A 92 -2.60 -1.32 -16.75
N GLN A 93 -2.34 -2.59 -16.48
CA GLN A 93 -2.59 -3.68 -17.43
C GLN A 93 -4.08 -4.01 -17.59
N VAL A 94 -4.91 -3.69 -16.59
CA VAL A 94 -6.37 -3.94 -16.60
C VAL A 94 -7.09 -2.82 -17.35
#